data_AF-A0A8P0NS32-F1
#
_entry.id   AF-A0A8P0NS32-F1
#
_cell.length_a   1.000
_cell.length_b   1.000
_cell.length_c   1.000
_cell.angle_alpha   90.00
_cell.angle_beta   90.00
_cell.angle_gamma   90.00
#
_symmetry.space_group_name_H-M   'P 1'
#
loop_
_entity.id
_entity.type
_entity.pdbx_description
1 polymer ?
#
loop_
_entity_poly.entity_id
_entity_poly.type
_entity_poly.pdbx_seq_one_letter_code
_entity_poly.pdbx_strand_id
1 'polypeptide(L)'
;MWNSWEGRPGGGSERAPLCFNCSILPGDTSPRDAGSLVPCNGSRALGLSDPEDLNLTDEELRIKYLGPQQTELFVPICITYLLIFVVGAVGNGLTCAVILRHKAMRTPTNYYLFSLAVSDLLVLLVGLPLELYEMWRNYPFLLGAGGCYFRTLLFETVCLASVLNVTALSVERYVAVVHPLQARSMMTRVHVRRVLGAIWGLAVLCSLPNTSLHGLQQLEVPCRGPVPHSAVCTLVHPRALYNLVVQITTLFFFCLPMATISVLYLLIGLRLRRERLLVLRPEARGRAGSRDSCRFPGSQDRGRTQVTKMLCKCCYREERRGQTLGGEARASGTWGLRVWVSDGG
;
A
#
# COMPACT_ATOMS: atom_id res chain seq x y z
N MET A 1 -4.16 -4.81 29.64
CA MET A 1 -4.78 -3.59 30.22
C MET A 1 -5.68 -2.98 29.16
N TRP A 2 -6.73 -3.72 28.83
CA TRP A 2 -7.78 -3.40 27.86
C TRP A 2 -9.03 -3.83 28.59
N ASN A 3 -9.79 -2.85 29.08
CA ASN A 3 -11.17 -2.91 29.56
C ASN A 3 -11.42 -1.61 30.33
N SER A 4 -12.57 -0.98 30.11
CA SER A 4 -13.05 0.26 30.73
C SER A 4 -12.72 1.57 30.00
N TRP A 5 -13.30 1.79 28.82
CA TRP A 5 -13.79 3.11 28.41
C TRP A 5 -15.11 2.96 27.66
N GLU A 6 -16.09 2.48 28.41
CA GLU A 6 -17.51 2.68 28.12
C GLU A 6 -17.85 4.15 28.38
N GLY A 7 -18.51 4.79 27.42
CA GLY A 7 -19.35 5.97 27.58
C GLY A 7 -18.84 7.10 28.49
N ARG A 8 -18.13 8.07 27.91
CA ARG A 8 -18.29 9.47 28.35
C ARG A 8 -18.51 10.35 27.11
N PRO A 9 -19.69 10.97 26.95
CA PRO A 9 -19.79 12.14 26.10
C PRO A 9 -18.96 13.26 26.75
N GLY A 10 -18.13 13.90 25.94
CA GLY A 10 -17.32 15.03 26.37
C GLY A 10 -18.18 16.15 26.94
N GLY A 11 -17.70 16.78 28.01
CA GLY A 11 -18.32 17.97 28.61
C GLY A 11 -18.23 19.17 27.66
N GLY A 12 -19.18 19.26 26.74
CA GLY A 12 -19.62 20.48 26.08
C GLY A 12 -21.08 20.71 26.45
N SER A 13 -21.46 21.96 26.69
CA SER A 13 -22.83 22.36 27.05
C SER A 13 -23.79 22.11 25.87
N GLU A 14 -24.21 20.87 25.68
CA GLU A 14 -25.29 20.49 24.75
C GLU A 14 -26.60 20.44 25.54
N ARG A 15 -27.51 21.38 25.24
CA ARG A 15 -28.89 21.31 25.72
C ARG A 15 -29.52 20.04 25.13
N ALA A 16 -29.88 19.10 26.00
CA ALA A 16 -30.69 17.95 25.60
C ALA A 16 -32.01 18.43 24.95
N PRO A 17 -32.44 17.85 23.82
CA PRO A 17 -33.73 18.18 23.22
C PRO A 17 -34.86 17.73 24.15
N LEU A 18 -35.73 18.68 24.54
CA LEU A 18 -36.91 18.42 25.37
C LEU A 18 -38.00 17.78 24.52
N CYS A 19 -38.01 16.45 24.46
CA CYS A 19 -39.05 15.67 23.76
C CYS A 19 -40.21 15.39 24.71
N PHE A 20 -41.28 16.19 24.67
CA PHE A 20 -42.52 15.88 25.38
C PHE A 20 -43.49 15.13 24.45
N ASN A 21 -43.75 13.85 24.78
CA ASN A 21 -44.90 13.04 24.35
C ASN A 21 -45.14 12.89 22.82
N CYS A 22 -44.18 12.33 22.07
CA CYS A 22 -44.45 11.80 20.73
C CYS A 22 -44.50 10.25 20.82
N SER A 23 -45.69 9.68 21.02
CA SER A 23 -45.91 8.23 21.16
C SER A 23 -46.17 7.61 19.78
N ILE A 24 -45.27 6.76 19.28
CA ILE A 24 -45.53 5.88 18.12
C ILE A 24 -45.84 4.48 18.68
N LEU A 25 -47.08 4.01 18.50
CA LEU A 25 -47.47 2.63 18.81
C LEU A 25 -47.59 1.84 17.50
N PRO A 26 -46.92 0.69 17.33
CA PRO A 26 -47.04 -0.11 16.11
C PRO A 26 -48.17 -1.14 16.23
N GLY A 27 -49.06 -1.14 15.24
CA GLY A 27 -49.99 -2.23 14.96
C GLY A 27 -51.37 -2.11 15.62
N ASP A 28 -52.37 -1.73 14.83
CA ASP A 28 -53.52 -2.62 14.60
C ASP A 28 -54.32 -2.19 13.37
N THR A 29 -54.63 -3.18 12.53
CA THR A 29 -55.44 -3.09 11.31
C THR A 29 -56.93 -2.94 11.63
N SER A 30 -57.59 -1.84 11.25
CA SER A 30 -58.99 -1.81 10.76
C SER A 30 -59.43 -0.40 10.30
N PRO A 31 -60.36 -0.26 9.34
CA PRO A 31 -60.54 0.96 8.56
C PRO A 31 -61.69 1.80 9.10
N ARG A 32 -61.39 3.01 9.59
CA ARG A 32 -62.24 4.20 9.53
C ARG A 32 -61.49 5.38 10.12
N ASP A 33 -61.78 6.55 9.56
CA ASP A 33 -61.31 7.86 9.97
C ASP A 33 -59.91 8.27 9.49
N ALA A 34 -59.88 8.66 8.22
CA ALA A 34 -58.96 9.68 7.73
C ALA A 34 -59.22 10.98 8.50
N GLY A 35 -58.39 11.31 9.48
CA GLY A 35 -58.55 12.54 10.26
C GLY A 35 -57.43 12.78 11.25
N SER A 36 -56.42 13.54 10.82
CA SER A 36 -55.50 14.33 11.66
C SER A 36 -54.44 13.57 12.47
N LEU A 37 -53.24 13.41 11.89
CA LEU A 37 -52.00 13.20 12.63
C LEU A 37 -51.70 14.46 13.47
N VAL A 38 -51.69 14.31 14.79
CA VAL A 38 -51.46 15.41 15.74
C VAL A 38 -50.01 15.91 15.61
N PRO A 39 -49.75 17.23 15.38
CA PRO A 39 -48.40 17.77 15.42
C PRO A 39 -47.92 17.87 16.88
N CYS A 40 -46.67 17.47 17.17
CA CYS A 40 -46.07 17.64 18.50
C CYS A 40 -46.03 19.15 18.82
N ASN A 41 -46.90 19.60 19.74
CA ASN A 41 -47.05 21.02 20.07
C ASN A 41 -46.02 21.41 21.14
N GLY A 42 -44.90 22.02 20.73
CA GLY A 42 -44.02 22.74 21.65
C GLY A 42 -42.52 22.72 21.32
N SER A 43 -42.04 23.89 20.88
CA SER A 43 -40.65 24.37 20.89
C SER A 43 -39.70 23.88 19.80
N ARG A 44 -39.19 24.86 19.03
CA ARG A 44 -38.22 24.76 17.93
C ARG A 44 -37.07 23.79 18.23
N ALA A 45 -36.98 22.72 17.44
CA ALA A 45 -35.78 21.90 17.32
C ALA A 45 -34.68 22.73 16.64
N LEU A 46 -33.76 23.30 17.43
CA LEU A 46 -32.56 23.93 16.89
C LEU A 46 -31.49 22.84 16.74
N GLY A 47 -31.69 21.99 15.73
CA GLY A 47 -30.81 20.87 15.41
C GLY A 47 -31.41 19.96 14.32
N LEU A 48 -31.03 20.22 13.06
CA LEU A 48 -31.05 19.34 11.87
C LEU A 48 -32.19 18.31 11.66
N SER A 49 -33.36 18.45 12.28
CA SER A 49 -34.43 17.46 12.15
C SER A 49 -35.74 18.18 11.94
N ASP A 50 -36.35 17.90 10.79
CA ASP A 50 -37.67 18.39 10.43
C ASP A 50 -38.69 17.62 11.28
N PRO A 51 -39.70 18.24 11.92
CA PRO A 51 -40.76 17.50 12.62
C PRO A 51 -41.43 16.42 11.76
N GLU A 52 -41.34 16.51 10.43
CA GLU A 52 -41.79 15.49 9.48
C GLU A 52 -41.02 14.16 9.59
N ASP A 53 -39.76 14.17 10.05
CA ASP A 53 -38.88 12.98 10.15
C ASP A 53 -39.39 11.92 11.13
N LEU A 54 -40.23 12.33 12.11
CA LEU A 54 -40.85 11.43 13.09
C LEU A 54 -41.92 10.52 12.46
N ASN A 55 -42.54 10.96 11.37
CA ASN A 55 -43.63 10.23 10.69
C ASN A 55 -43.12 9.29 9.58
N LEU A 56 -41.82 9.37 9.25
CA LEU A 56 -41.19 8.48 8.27
C LEU A 56 -40.96 7.08 8.85
N THR A 57 -41.04 6.08 7.98
CA THR A 57 -40.58 4.72 8.27
C THR A 57 -39.05 4.66 8.39
N ASP A 58 -38.53 3.64 9.07
CA ASP A 58 -37.07 3.48 9.21
C ASP A 58 -36.37 3.33 7.85
N GLU A 59 -37.04 2.81 6.82
CA GLU A 59 -36.50 2.70 5.47
C GLU A 59 -36.41 4.06 4.78
N GLU A 60 -37.47 4.87 4.83
CA GLU A 60 -37.49 6.21 4.22
C GLU A 60 -36.46 7.13 4.86
N LEU A 61 -36.31 7.03 6.19
CA LEU A 61 -35.31 7.79 6.92
C LEU A 61 -33.88 7.38 6.52
N ARG A 62 -33.62 6.08 6.35
CA ARG A 62 -32.32 5.62 5.83
C ARG A 62 -32.07 6.14 4.41
N ILE A 63 -33.06 6.14 3.54
CA ILE A 63 -32.91 6.68 2.18
C ILE A 63 -32.68 8.20 2.22
N LYS A 64 -33.38 8.93 3.08
CA LYS A 64 -33.27 10.39 3.22
C LYS A 64 -31.89 10.83 3.71
N TYR A 65 -31.32 10.13 4.70
CA TYR A 65 -30.06 10.53 5.33
C TYR A 65 -28.82 9.76 4.83
N LEU A 66 -28.95 8.50 4.45
CA LEU A 66 -27.84 7.64 3.98
C LEU A 66 -27.86 7.41 2.46
N GLY A 67 -28.94 7.78 1.77
CA GLY A 67 -29.09 7.59 0.33
C GLY A 67 -29.54 6.18 -0.08
N PRO A 68 -29.67 5.94 -1.40
CA PRO A 68 -30.01 4.63 -1.95
C PRO A 68 -28.93 3.59 -1.65
N GLN A 69 -29.34 2.34 -1.42
CA GLN A 69 -28.41 1.25 -1.09
C GLN A 69 -27.48 0.86 -2.24
N GLN A 70 -27.89 1.10 -3.49
CA GLN A 70 -27.12 0.80 -4.70
C GLN A 70 -27.06 2.03 -5.59
N THR A 71 -25.85 2.34 -6.06
CA THR A 71 -25.64 3.38 -7.06
C THR A 71 -25.76 2.77 -8.46
N GLU A 72 -26.33 3.50 -9.42
CA GLU A 72 -26.41 3.10 -10.85
C GLU A 72 -25.04 2.74 -11.47
N LEU A 73 -23.94 3.20 -10.85
CA LEU A 73 -22.56 2.93 -11.24
C LEU A 73 -21.97 1.63 -10.64
N PHE A 74 -22.74 0.87 -9.86
CA PHE A 74 -22.24 -0.33 -9.17
C PHE A 74 -21.68 -1.37 -10.14
N VAL A 75 -22.42 -1.68 -11.22
CA VAL A 75 -22.04 -2.69 -12.22
C VAL A 75 -20.70 -2.36 -12.91
N PRO A 76 -20.48 -1.16 -13.49
CA PRO A 76 -19.20 -0.85 -14.12
C PRO A 76 -18.03 -0.80 -13.13
N ILE A 77 -18.25 -0.37 -11.88
CA ILE A 77 -17.20 -0.38 -10.85
C ILE A 77 -16.83 -1.82 -10.46
N CYS A 78 -17.82 -2.71 -10.29
CA CYS A 78 -17.59 -4.12 -10.00
C CYS A 78 -16.78 -4.81 -11.09
N ILE A 79 -17.11 -4.56 -12.36
CA ILE A 79 -16.35 -5.11 -13.50
C ILE A 79 -14.91 -4.62 -13.45
N THR A 80 -14.70 -3.33 -13.20
CA THR A 80 -13.35 -2.73 -13.11
C THR A 80 -12.54 -3.34 -11.97
N TYR A 81 -13.14 -3.50 -10.79
CA TYR A 81 -12.48 -4.11 -9.63
C TYR A 81 -12.18 -5.60 -9.85
N LEU A 82 -13.06 -6.35 -10.52
CA LEU A 82 -12.76 -7.72 -10.92
C LEU A 82 -11.56 -7.82 -11.87
N LEU A 83 -11.45 -6.91 -12.85
CA LEU A 83 -10.30 -6.87 -13.74
C LEU A 83 -9.00 -6.55 -12.99
N ILE A 84 -9.03 -5.54 -12.10
CA ILE A 84 -7.88 -5.19 -11.25
C ILE A 84 -7.49 -6.37 -10.36
N PHE A 85 -8.48 -7.07 -9.78
CA PHE A 85 -8.24 -8.25 -8.95
C PHE A 85 -7.54 -9.37 -9.73
N VAL A 86 -8.06 -9.74 -10.91
CA VAL A 86 -7.48 -10.83 -11.71
C VAL A 86 -6.05 -10.49 -12.15
N VAL A 87 -5.86 -9.31 -12.74
CA VAL A 87 -4.54 -8.89 -13.25
C VAL A 87 -3.55 -8.73 -12.10
N GLY A 88 -3.97 -8.08 -11.01
CA GLY A 88 -3.13 -7.83 -9.85
C GLY A 88 -2.79 -9.11 -9.09
N ALA A 89 -3.75 -10.01 -8.86
CA ALA A 89 -3.51 -11.26 -8.15
C ALA A 89 -2.58 -12.18 -8.93
N VAL A 90 -2.76 -12.29 -10.25
CA VAL A 90 -1.86 -13.07 -11.12
C VAL A 90 -0.47 -12.45 -11.16
N GLY A 91 -0.36 -11.14 -11.37
CA GLY A 91 0.93 -10.44 -11.48
C GLY A 91 1.74 -10.47 -10.18
N ASN A 92 1.13 -10.09 -9.07
CA ASN A 92 1.79 -10.07 -7.76
C ASN A 92 2.01 -11.49 -7.22
N GLY A 93 1.07 -12.40 -7.46
CA GLY A 93 1.21 -13.82 -7.12
C GLY A 93 2.39 -14.48 -7.86
N LEU A 94 2.53 -14.21 -9.16
CA LEU A 94 3.67 -14.71 -9.95
C LEU A 94 4.99 -14.13 -9.44
N THR A 95 5.03 -12.83 -9.11
CA THR A 95 6.22 -12.18 -8.54
C THR A 95 6.66 -12.87 -7.25
N CYS A 96 5.73 -13.12 -6.33
CA CYS A 96 5.97 -13.89 -5.12
C CYS A 96 6.47 -15.30 -5.42
N ALA A 97 5.80 -16.02 -6.32
CA ALA A 97 6.14 -17.40 -6.67
C ALA A 97 7.56 -17.53 -7.25
N VAL A 98 7.95 -16.65 -8.17
CA VAL A 98 9.27 -16.66 -8.81
C VAL A 98 10.38 -16.44 -7.78
N ILE A 99 10.21 -15.48 -6.87
CA ILE A 99 11.20 -15.15 -5.84
C ILE A 99 11.35 -16.28 -4.83
N LEU A 100 10.23 -16.91 -4.45
CA LEU A 100 10.24 -18.04 -3.50
C LEU A 100 10.84 -19.30 -4.13
N ARG A 101 10.51 -19.60 -5.40
CA ARG A 101 10.97 -20.81 -6.11
C ARG A 101 12.46 -20.77 -6.46
N HIS A 102 12.98 -19.63 -6.88
CA HIS A 102 14.37 -19.52 -7.33
C HIS A 102 15.29 -18.95 -6.24
N LYS A 103 16.07 -19.82 -5.57
CA LYS A 103 17.07 -19.39 -4.57
C LYS A 103 18.08 -18.37 -5.11
N ALA A 104 18.43 -18.46 -6.40
CA ALA A 104 19.32 -17.53 -7.08
C ALA A 104 18.74 -16.09 -7.17
N MET A 105 17.41 -15.96 -7.18
CA MET A 105 16.70 -14.67 -7.19
C MET A 105 16.52 -14.08 -5.79
N ARG A 106 17.05 -14.69 -4.72
CA ARG A 106 16.93 -14.17 -3.35
C ARG A 106 18.01 -13.12 -3.04
N THR A 107 17.98 -12.05 -3.84
CA THR A 107 18.82 -10.86 -3.68
C THR A 107 18.15 -9.85 -2.74
N PRO A 108 18.92 -8.95 -2.11
CA PRO A 108 18.39 -7.85 -1.28
C PRO A 108 17.26 -7.08 -1.96
N THR A 109 17.43 -6.72 -3.24
CA THR A 109 16.41 -5.99 -3.98
C THR A 109 15.11 -6.76 -4.15
N ASN A 110 15.21 -8.06 -4.43
CA ASN A 110 14.05 -8.88 -4.69
C ASN A 110 13.20 -9.08 -3.41
N TYR A 111 13.75 -8.88 -2.21
CA TYR A 111 12.95 -8.83 -0.98
C TYR A 111 12.06 -7.57 -0.90
N TYR A 112 12.51 -6.41 -1.42
CA TYR A 112 11.64 -5.23 -1.51
C TYR A 112 10.51 -5.45 -2.51
N LEU A 113 10.81 -6.05 -3.68
CA LEU A 113 9.78 -6.42 -4.66
C LEU A 113 8.79 -7.45 -4.10
N PHE A 114 9.28 -8.41 -3.31
CA PHE A 114 8.43 -9.36 -2.61
C PHE A 114 7.52 -8.67 -1.59
N SER A 115 8.05 -7.73 -0.80
CA SER A 115 7.25 -6.96 0.16
C SER A 115 6.15 -6.14 -0.52
N LEU A 116 6.47 -5.52 -1.66
CA LEU A 116 5.49 -4.79 -2.50
C LEU A 116 4.39 -5.71 -3.04
N ALA A 117 4.77 -6.88 -3.57
CA ALA A 117 3.80 -7.84 -4.04
C ALA A 117 2.90 -8.37 -2.91
N VAL A 118 3.43 -8.52 -1.69
CA VAL A 118 2.63 -8.91 -0.51
C VAL A 118 1.66 -7.81 -0.10
N SER A 119 2.08 -6.53 -0.08
CA SER A 119 1.15 -5.42 0.18
C SER A 119 0.03 -5.37 -0.85
N ASP A 120 0.34 -5.48 -2.14
CA ASP A 120 -0.67 -5.45 -3.18
C ASP A 120 -1.65 -6.63 -3.07
N LEU A 121 -1.15 -7.84 -2.79
CA LEU A 121 -2.01 -9.00 -2.56
C LEU A 121 -2.91 -8.81 -1.33
N LEU A 122 -2.45 -8.16 -0.27
CA LEU A 122 -3.29 -7.83 0.89
C LEU A 122 -4.43 -6.87 0.51
N VAL A 123 -4.17 -5.84 -0.30
CA VAL A 123 -5.23 -4.95 -0.82
C VAL A 123 -6.22 -5.74 -1.67
N LEU A 124 -5.74 -6.57 -2.58
CA LEU A 124 -6.61 -7.28 -3.53
C LEU A 124 -7.42 -8.39 -2.86
N LEU A 125 -6.84 -9.14 -1.93
CA LEU A 125 -7.50 -10.29 -1.30
C LEU A 125 -8.38 -9.90 -0.11
N VAL A 126 -8.05 -8.82 0.59
CA VAL A 126 -8.76 -8.41 1.81
C VAL A 126 -9.45 -7.06 1.62
N GLY A 127 -8.74 -6.05 1.12
CA GLY A 127 -9.31 -4.72 0.93
C GLY A 127 -10.46 -4.70 -0.08
N LEU A 128 -10.22 -5.21 -1.29
CA LEU A 128 -11.16 -5.12 -2.41
C LEU A 128 -12.51 -5.84 -2.13
N PRO A 129 -12.56 -7.03 -1.52
CA PRO A 129 -13.83 -7.63 -1.10
C PRO A 129 -14.57 -6.81 -0.04
N LEU A 130 -13.85 -6.18 0.90
CA LEU A 130 -14.46 -5.32 1.91
C LEU A 130 -15.08 -4.07 1.26
N GLU A 131 -14.40 -3.44 0.29
CA GLU A 131 -14.94 -2.30 -0.47
C GLU A 131 -16.17 -2.68 -1.31
N LEU A 132 -16.09 -3.80 -2.04
CA LEU A 132 -17.22 -4.27 -2.85
C LEU A 132 -18.45 -4.56 -2.00
N TYR A 133 -18.23 -5.10 -0.80
CA TYR A 133 -19.31 -5.38 0.14
C TYR A 133 -20.02 -4.11 0.60
N GLU A 134 -19.26 -3.07 1.00
CA GLU A 134 -19.82 -1.78 1.39
C GLU A 134 -20.52 -1.08 0.20
N MET A 135 -19.95 -1.18 -0.99
CA MET A 135 -20.56 -0.59 -2.18
C MET A 135 -21.86 -1.28 -2.59
N TRP A 136 -21.98 -2.58 -2.32
CA TRP A 136 -23.21 -3.34 -2.59
C TRP A 136 -24.30 -3.07 -1.55
N ARG A 137 -23.89 -2.81 -0.30
CA ARG A 137 -24.76 -2.51 0.84
C ARG A 137 -24.15 -1.36 1.65
N ASN A 138 -24.53 -0.13 1.29
CA ASN A 138 -24.03 1.09 1.96
C ASN A 138 -24.32 1.09 3.48
N TYR A 139 -25.38 0.40 3.91
CA TYR A 139 -25.73 0.17 5.30
C TYR A 139 -26.55 -1.13 5.46
N PRO A 140 -26.53 -1.77 6.65
CA PRO A 140 -25.63 -1.50 7.78
C PRO A 140 -24.22 -2.08 7.57
N PHE A 141 -23.22 -1.54 8.26
CA PHE A 141 -21.87 -2.10 8.29
C PHE A 141 -21.83 -3.39 9.15
N LEU A 142 -21.88 -4.56 8.51
CA LEU A 142 -22.04 -5.84 9.20
C LEU A 142 -20.82 -6.31 10.00
N LEU A 143 -19.61 -5.79 9.72
CA LEU A 143 -18.39 -6.19 10.45
C LEU A 143 -18.25 -5.49 11.82
N GLY A 144 -19.24 -4.66 12.19
CA GLY A 144 -19.30 -3.96 13.48
C GLY A 144 -18.16 -2.94 13.69
N ALA A 145 -17.98 -2.46 14.92
CA ALA A 145 -16.94 -1.46 15.21
C ALA A 145 -15.52 -1.98 14.92
N GLY A 146 -15.23 -3.24 15.27
CA GLY A 146 -13.93 -3.86 15.02
C GLY A 146 -13.58 -3.95 13.53
N GLY A 147 -14.55 -4.25 12.66
CA GLY A 147 -14.36 -4.27 11.22
C GLY A 147 -14.07 -2.89 10.62
N CYS A 148 -14.72 -1.84 11.13
CA CYS A 148 -14.52 -0.46 10.67
C CYS A 148 -13.08 -0.02 10.98
N TYR A 149 -12.61 -0.28 12.21
CA TYR A 149 -11.22 -0.03 12.58
C TYR A 149 -10.24 -0.87 11.76
N PHE A 150 -10.49 -2.17 11.60
CA PHE A 150 -9.62 -3.06 10.84
C PHE A 150 -9.49 -2.64 9.37
N ARG A 151 -10.62 -2.29 8.74
CA ARG A 151 -10.65 -1.83 7.35
C ARG A 151 -9.80 -0.58 7.18
N THR A 152 -10.09 0.47 7.96
CA THR A 152 -9.35 1.74 7.88
C THR A 152 -7.87 1.52 8.16
N LEU A 153 -7.53 0.72 9.19
CA LEU A 153 -6.16 0.39 9.53
C LEU A 153 -5.43 -0.32 8.39
N LEU A 154 -6.09 -1.30 7.76
CA LEU A 154 -5.53 -2.10 6.68
C LEU A 154 -5.19 -1.23 5.47
N PHE A 155 -6.14 -0.42 4.99
CA PHE A 155 -5.92 0.43 3.83
C PHE A 155 -4.81 1.45 4.06
N GLU A 156 -4.85 2.15 5.19
CA GLU A 156 -3.84 3.14 5.57
C GLU A 156 -2.46 2.49 5.72
N THR A 157 -2.37 1.36 6.43
CA THR A 157 -1.11 0.63 6.63
C THR A 157 -0.50 0.19 5.30
N VAL A 158 -1.31 -0.41 4.42
CA VAL A 158 -0.81 -0.99 3.18
C VAL A 158 -0.39 0.09 2.18
N CYS A 159 -1.12 1.21 2.12
CA CYS A 159 -0.72 2.39 1.34
C CYS A 159 0.61 2.96 1.84
N LEU A 160 0.75 3.21 3.15
CA LEU A 160 1.98 3.74 3.74
C LEU A 160 3.16 2.78 3.56
N ALA A 161 2.95 1.48 3.79
CA ALA A 161 3.98 0.46 3.60
C ALA A 161 4.44 0.41 2.14
N SER A 162 3.54 0.54 1.17
CA SER A 162 3.87 0.54 -0.26
C SER A 162 4.76 1.72 -0.63
N VAL A 163 4.40 2.94 -0.23
CA VAL A 163 5.20 4.14 -0.48
C VAL A 163 6.59 4.02 0.14
N LEU A 164 6.66 3.63 1.42
CA LEU A 164 7.94 3.44 2.13
C LEU A 164 8.79 2.34 1.50
N ASN A 165 8.19 1.24 1.03
CA ASN A 165 8.89 0.18 0.31
C ASN A 165 9.49 0.69 -1.01
N VAL A 166 8.75 1.49 -1.80
CA VAL A 166 9.26 2.10 -3.03
C VAL A 166 10.39 3.09 -2.74
N THR A 167 10.29 3.89 -1.67
CA THR A 167 11.37 4.78 -1.24
C THR A 167 12.62 3.99 -0.84
N ALA A 168 12.47 2.95 -0.02
CA ALA A 168 13.58 2.11 0.41
C ALA A 168 14.26 1.39 -0.77
N LEU A 169 13.47 0.89 -1.72
CA LEU A 169 13.95 0.34 -2.98
C LEU A 169 14.75 1.38 -3.78
N SER A 170 14.26 2.62 -3.85
CA SER A 170 14.95 3.71 -4.57
C SER A 170 16.29 4.06 -3.94
N VAL A 171 16.35 4.11 -2.61
CA VAL A 171 17.60 4.32 -1.84
C VAL A 171 18.58 3.16 -2.07
N GLU A 172 18.10 1.91 -2.02
CA GLU A 172 18.92 0.74 -2.28
C GLU A 172 19.53 0.80 -3.70
N ARG A 173 18.71 1.11 -4.71
CA ARG A 173 19.17 1.27 -6.09
C ARG A 173 20.20 2.38 -6.24
N TYR A 174 19.99 3.51 -5.57
CA TYR A 174 20.94 4.61 -5.57
C TYR A 174 22.29 4.19 -4.98
N VAL A 175 22.30 3.55 -3.80
CA VAL A 175 23.54 3.08 -3.15
C VAL A 175 24.27 2.04 -4.01
N ALA A 176 23.53 1.13 -4.65
CA ALA A 176 24.10 0.13 -5.56
C ALA A 176 24.80 0.75 -6.78
N VAL A 177 24.26 1.85 -7.32
CA VAL A 177 24.82 2.54 -8.50
C VAL A 177 26.01 3.42 -8.12
N VAL A 178 25.92 4.18 -7.03
CA VAL A 178 26.95 5.18 -6.67
C VAL A 178 28.10 4.56 -5.88
N HIS A 179 27.83 3.58 -5.01
CA HIS A 179 28.81 2.98 -4.11
C HIS A 179 28.77 1.44 -4.13
N PRO A 180 29.19 0.80 -5.25
CA PRO A 180 29.06 -0.65 -5.43
C PRO A 180 29.79 -1.50 -4.38
N LEU A 181 30.90 -1.00 -3.84
CA LEU A 181 31.66 -1.68 -2.78
C LEU A 181 30.94 -1.61 -1.42
N GLN A 182 30.31 -0.48 -1.09
CA GLN A 182 29.51 -0.33 0.13
C GLN A 182 28.17 -1.05 0.01
N ALA A 183 27.56 -1.05 -1.17
CA ALA A 183 26.34 -1.81 -1.45
C ALA A 183 26.52 -3.31 -1.13
N ARG A 184 27.66 -3.89 -1.51
CA ARG A 184 27.97 -5.30 -1.24
C ARG A 184 28.16 -5.61 0.26
N SER A 185 28.64 -4.66 1.07
CA SER A 185 28.80 -4.88 2.52
C SER A 185 27.54 -4.54 3.32
N MET A 186 26.78 -3.51 2.92
CA MET A 186 25.59 -3.05 3.63
C MET A 186 24.32 -3.86 3.30
N MET A 187 24.18 -4.36 2.07
CA MET A 187 22.98 -5.07 1.62
C MET A 187 23.00 -6.55 2.00
N THR A 188 23.11 -6.81 3.31
CA THR A 188 22.91 -8.14 3.85
C THR A 188 21.42 -8.47 3.95
N ARG A 189 21.06 -9.75 3.82
CA ARG A 189 19.66 -10.21 3.93
C ARG A 189 19.05 -9.87 5.29
N VAL A 190 19.86 -9.86 6.35
CA VAL A 190 19.42 -9.52 7.71
C VAL A 190 19.07 -8.04 7.80
N HIS A 191 19.89 -7.17 7.21
CA HIS A 191 19.60 -5.74 7.19
C HIS A 191 18.29 -5.45 6.45
N VAL A 192 18.09 -6.01 5.25
CA VAL A 192 16.84 -5.80 4.50
C VAL A 192 15.60 -6.27 5.27
N ARG A 193 15.64 -7.45 5.91
CA ARG A 193 14.51 -7.91 6.73
C ARG A 193 14.22 -6.97 7.91
N ARG A 194 15.25 -6.40 8.53
CA ARG A 194 15.08 -5.39 9.59
C ARG A 194 14.44 -4.12 9.06
N VAL A 195 14.90 -3.63 7.89
CA VAL A 195 14.33 -2.44 7.23
C VAL A 195 12.87 -2.69 6.87
N LEU A 196 12.54 -3.83 6.26
CA LEU A 196 11.15 -4.20 5.95
C LEU A 196 10.30 -4.28 7.24
N GLY A 197 10.78 -4.95 8.28
CA GLY A 197 10.08 -5.00 9.56
C GLY A 197 9.83 -3.62 10.17
N ALA A 198 10.80 -2.71 10.06
CA ALA A 198 10.66 -1.33 10.49
C ALA A 198 9.65 -0.54 9.63
N ILE A 199 9.63 -0.76 8.31
CA ILE A 199 8.66 -0.14 7.39
C ILE A 199 7.24 -0.56 7.76
N TRP A 200 7.00 -1.85 7.94
CA TRP A 200 5.69 -2.37 8.34
C TRP A 200 5.27 -1.87 9.72
N GLY A 201 6.19 -1.89 10.70
CA GLY A 201 5.93 -1.37 12.04
C GLY A 201 5.61 0.13 12.05
N LEU A 202 6.35 0.93 11.27
CA LEU A 202 6.12 2.36 11.13
C LEU A 202 4.78 2.64 10.42
N ALA A 203 4.46 1.90 9.37
CA ALA A 203 3.20 2.03 8.65
C ALA A 203 2.00 1.77 9.57
N VAL A 204 2.05 0.70 10.37
CA VAL A 204 1.01 0.41 11.37
C VAL A 204 0.94 1.54 12.39
N LEU A 205 2.06 1.94 12.99
CA LEU A 205 2.09 2.99 14.01
C LEU A 205 1.50 4.32 13.51
N CYS A 206 1.82 4.70 12.27
CA CYS A 206 1.34 5.93 11.64
C CYS A 206 -0.11 5.86 11.17
N SER A 207 -0.65 4.66 10.93
CA SER A 207 -2.06 4.46 10.57
C SER A 207 -3.01 4.52 11.78
N LEU A 208 -2.50 4.31 13.01
CA LEU A 208 -3.32 4.30 14.23
C LEU A 208 -4.06 5.62 14.49
N PRO A 209 -3.43 6.82 14.40
CA PRO A 209 -4.14 8.08 14.63
C PRO A 209 -5.30 8.27 13.64
N ASN A 210 -5.08 8.00 12.35
CA ASN A 210 -6.12 8.11 11.33
C ASN A 210 -7.27 7.12 11.59
N THR A 211 -6.92 5.88 11.96
CA THR A 211 -7.89 4.84 12.33
C THR A 211 -8.71 5.21 13.55
N SER A 212 -8.09 5.79 14.59
CA SER A 212 -8.77 6.17 15.82
C SER A 212 -9.82 7.28 15.66
N LEU A 213 -9.71 8.07 14.59
CA LEU A 213 -10.67 9.12 14.27
C LEU A 213 -11.98 8.59 13.66
N HIS A 214 -11.92 7.40 13.05
CA HIS A 214 -13.07 6.71 12.49
C HIS A 214 -13.78 5.88 13.58
N GLY A 215 -15.05 5.59 13.38
CA GLY A 215 -15.81 4.73 14.27
C GLY A 215 -17.16 4.37 13.70
N LEU A 216 -17.85 3.47 14.38
CA LEU A 216 -19.20 3.07 13.99
C LEU A 216 -20.19 4.08 14.56
N GLN A 217 -20.95 4.74 13.68
CA GLN A 217 -22.00 5.66 14.08
C GLN A 217 -23.34 5.16 13.55
N GLN A 218 -24.34 5.11 14.42
CA GLN A 218 -25.71 4.77 14.06
C GLN A 218 -26.52 6.06 13.87
N LEU A 219 -27.45 6.07 12.91
CA LEU A 219 -28.32 7.22 12.72
C LEU A 219 -29.25 7.35 13.93
N GLU A 220 -29.15 8.47 14.62
CA GLU A 220 -29.98 8.80 15.78
C GLU A 220 -30.85 10.00 15.43
N VAL A 221 -32.17 9.82 15.50
CA VAL A 221 -33.13 10.89 15.24
C VAL A 221 -33.61 11.43 16.59
N PRO A 222 -33.50 12.76 16.83
CA PRO A 222 -34.04 13.38 18.03
C PRO A 222 -35.50 12.97 18.26
N CYS A 223 -35.83 12.62 19.51
CA CYS A 223 -37.17 12.19 19.94
C CYS A 223 -37.69 10.84 19.43
N ARG A 224 -37.01 10.18 18.47
CA ARG A 224 -37.33 8.80 18.02
C ARG A 224 -36.31 7.77 18.53
N GLY A 225 -35.06 8.19 18.69
CA GLY A 225 -33.96 7.33 19.13
C GLY A 225 -33.20 6.69 17.96
N PRO A 226 -32.42 5.61 18.23
CA PRO A 226 -31.52 5.01 17.26
C PRO A 226 -32.28 4.18 16.22
N VAL A 227 -32.03 4.44 14.95
CA VAL A 227 -32.69 3.75 13.83
C VAL A 227 -32.00 2.41 13.62
N PRO A 228 -32.70 1.26 13.67
CA PRO A 228 -32.07 -0.04 13.47
C PRO A 228 -31.39 -0.14 12.09
N HIS A 229 -30.39 -1.01 11.92
CA HIS A 229 -29.69 -1.27 10.65
C HIS A 229 -29.19 -0.03 9.87
N SER A 230 -28.86 1.06 10.56
CA SER A 230 -28.33 2.30 9.99
C SER A 230 -26.85 2.55 10.34
N ALA A 231 -26.18 1.58 10.96
CA ALA A 231 -24.80 1.72 11.40
C ALA A 231 -23.86 1.85 10.20
N VAL A 232 -23.07 2.92 10.16
CA VAL A 232 -22.06 3.20 9.12
C VAL A 232 -20.72 3.52 9.77
N CYS A 233 -19.63 3.18 9.09
CA CYS A 233 -18.28 3.57 9.50
C CYS A 233 -18.03 5.04 9.07
N THR A 234 -18.06 5.97 10.03
CA THR A 234 -17.93 7.41 9.76
C THR A 234 -16.89 8.07 10.67
N LEU A 235 -16.57 9.33 10.38
CA LEU A 235 -15.69 10.15 11.21
C LEU A 235 -16.41 10.57 12.50
N VAL A 236 -15.94 10.08 13.64
CA VAL A 236 -16.53 10.38 14.97
C VAL A 236 -15.96 11.66 15.57
N HIS A 237 -14.74 12.03 15.18
CA HIS A 237 -14.00 13.16 15.72
C HIS A 237 -14.18 14.44 14.90
N PRO A 238 -13.88 15.63 15.47
CA PRO A 238 -14.07 16.90 14.76
C PRO A 238 -13.30 16.94 13.44
N ARG A 239 -13.99 17.40 12.38
CA ARG A 239 -13.42 17.51 11.02
C ARG A 239 -12.12 18.30 10.97
N ALA A 240 -11.94 19.30 11.83
CA ALA A 240 -10.71 20.08 11.92
C ALA A 240 -9.50 19.22 12.35
N LEU A 241 -9.67 18.35 13.36
CA LEU A 241 -8.63 17.44 13.82
C LEU A 241 -8.30 16.41 12.72
N TYR A 242 -9.33 15.86 12.07
CA TYR A 242 -9.16 14.95 10.94
C TYR A 242 -8.38 15.60 9.79
N ASN A 243 -8.80 16.77 9.34
CA ASN A 243 -8.12 17.50 8.26
C ASN A 243 -6.67 17.79 8.62
N LEU A 244 -6.38 18.20 9.86
CA LEU A 244 -5.02 18.47 10.31
C LEU A 244 -4.16 17.19 10.33
N VAL A 245 -4.67 16.10 10.89
CA VAL A 245 -3.97 14.80 10.93
C VAL A 245 -3.71 14.28 9.52
N VAL A 246 -4.71 14.31 8.64
CA VAL A 246 -4.59 13.88 7.24
C VAL A 246 -3.63 14.78 6.47
N GLN A 247 -3.65 16.10 6.65
CA GLN A 247 -2.71 17.01 5.99
C GLN A 247 -1.26 16.77 6.42
N ILE A 248 -1.01 16.63 7.73
CA ILE A 248 0.34 16.37 8.25
C ILE A 248 0.85 15.01 7.75
N THR A 249 0.03 13.96 7.83
CA THR A 249 0.41 12.63 7.36
C THR A 249 0.64 12.60 5.86
N THR A 250 -0.21 13.25 5.06
CA THR A 250 -0.02 13.38 3.61
C THR A 250 1.27 14.13 3.29
N LEU A 251 1.53 15.28 3.93
CA LEU A 251 2.76 16.03 3.67
C LEU A 251 4.01 15.20 3.99
N PHE A 252 4.03 14.54 5.14
CA PHE A 252 5.21 13.82 5.59
C PHE A 252 5.40 12.47 4.88
N PHE A 253 4.33 11.71 4.66
CA PHE A 253 4.41 10.34 4.13
C PHE A 253 4.09 10.22 2.64
N PHE A 254 3.57 11.27 2.00
CA PHE A 254 3.41 11.31 0.55
C PHE A 254 4.41 12.27 -0.10
N CYS A 255 4.45 13.54 0.32
CA CYS A 255 5.29 14.53 -0.36
C CYS A 255 6.80 14.29 -0.15
N LEU A 256 7.24 13.97 1.07
CA LEU A 256 8.67 13.68 1.30
C LEU A 256 9.13 12.40 0.57
N PRO A 257 8.44 11.25 0.64
CA PRO A 257 8.75 10.09 -0.19
C PRO A 257 8.76 10.38 -1.68
N MET A 258 7.77 11.11 -2.20
CA MET A 258 7.73 11.45 -3.63
C MET A 258 8.89 12.35 -4.05
N ALA A 259 9.24 13.36 -3.24
CA ALA A 259 10.38 14.23 -3.50
C ALA A 259 11.70 13.45 -3.46
N THR A 260 11.89 12.60 -2.45
CA THR A 260 13.09 11.77 -2.31
C THR A 260 13.23 10.79 -3.47
N ILE A 261 12.16 10.06 -3.82
CA ILE A 261 12.10 9.17 -4.98
C ILE A 261 12.49 9.93 -6.25
N SER A 262 11.89 11.10 -6.49
CA SER A 262 12.14 11.91 -7.69
C SER A 262 13.60 12.35 -7.78
N VAL A 263 14.17 12.87 -6.69
CA VAL A 263 15.57 13.30 -6.62
C VAL A 263 16.52 12.11 -6.83
N LEU A 264 16.26 10.98 -6.18
CA LEU A 264 17.10 9.78 -6.29
C LEU A 264 17.08 9.22 -7.72
N TYR A 265 15.92 9.09 -8.35
CA TYR A 265 15.83 8.63 -9.74
C TYR A 265 16.48 9.60 -10.73
N LEU A 266 16.36 10.91 -10.51
CA LEU A 266 17.07 11.91 -11.31
C LEU A 266 18.60 11.74 -11.18
N LEU A 267 19.11 11.58 -9.96
CA LEU A 267 20.54 11.37 -9.71
C LEU A 267 21.05 10.06 -10.33
N ILE A 268 20.27 8.98 -10.25
CA ILE A 268 20.58 7.71 -10.92
C ILE A 268 20.65 7.92 -12.44
N GLY A 269 19.67 8.61 -13.03
CA GLY A 269 19.64 8.92 -14.47
C GLY A 269 20.83 9.77 -14.91
N LEU A 270 21.19 10.81 -14.15
CA LEU A 270 22.36 11.64 -14.41
C LEU A 270 23.67 10.85 -14.31
N ARG A 271 23.79 9.95 -13.32
CA ARG A 271 24.96 9.10 -13.19
C ARG A 271 25.09 8.13 -14.35
N LEU A 272 24.01 7.43 -14.71
CA LEU A 272 23.99 6.52 -15.86
C LEU A 272 24.32 7.23 -17.17
N ARG A 273 23.81 8.45 -17.37
CA ARG A 273 24.15 9.29 -18.53
C ARG A 273 25.62 9.68 -18.55
N ARG A 274 26.19 10.05 -17.40
CA ARG A 274 27.61 10.39 -17.28
C ARG A 274 28.51 9.20 -17.62
N GLU A 275 28.21 8.01 -17.11
CA GLU A 275 28.94 6.78 -17.44
C GLU A 275 28.85 6.46 -18.94
N ARG A 276 27.65 6.54 -19.53
CA ARG A 276 27.44 6.37 -20.99
C ARG A 276 28.29 7.35 -21.81
N LEU A 277 28.34 8.62 -21.44
CA LEU A 277 29.14 9.63 -22.13
C LEU A 277 30.65 9.36 -22.01
N LEU A 278 31.11 8.87 -20.85
CA LEU A 278 32.51 8.49 -20.66
C LEU A 278 32.90 7.27 -21.51
N VAL A 279 31.98 6.33 -21.75
CA VAL A 279 32.21 5.17 -22.64
C VAL A 279 32.23 5.58 -24.12
N LEU A 280 31.39 6.53 -24.54
CA LEU A 280 31.31 7.00 -25.93
C LEU A 280 32.44 7.97 -26.33
N ARG A 281 33.04 8.70 -25.38
CA ARG A 281 34.10 9.70 -25.66
C ARG A 281 35.42 9.09 -26.21
N PRO A 282 35.88 7.91 -25.76
CA PRO A 282 36.98 7.18 -26.37
C PRO A 282 36.70 6.72 -27.81
N GLU A 283 35.49 6.27 -28.12
CA GLU A 283 35.14 5.80 -29.49
C GLU A 283 35.16 6.94 -30.51
N ALA A 284 34.64 8.12 -30.13
CA ALA A 284 34.70 9.31 -30.98
C ALA A 284 36.14 9.80 -31.24
N ARG A 285 37.01 9.72 -30.21
CA ARG A 285 38.43 10.11 -30.34
C ARG A 285 39.26 9.07 -31.09
N GLY A 286 38.92 7.78 -30.97
CA GLY A 286 39.52 6.69 -31.73
C GLY A 286 39.18 6.73 -33.23
N ARG A 287 37.96 7.15 -33.59
CA ARG A 287 37.59 7.40 -35.00
C ARG A 287 38.23 8.66 -35.59
N ALA A 288 38.38 9.72 -34.81
CA ALA A 288 39.03 10.95 -35.27
C ALA A 288 40.58 10.83 -35.36
N GLY A 289 41.19 9.92 -34.59
CA GLY A 289 42.64 9.68 -34.60
C GLY A 289 43.15 8.69 -35.66
N SER A 290 42.27 8.03 -36.43
CA SER A 290 42.68 7.02 -37.42
C SER A 290 43.05 7.61 -38.79
N ARG A 291 43.23 8.93 -38.89
CA ARG A 291 43.61 9.59 -40.16
C ARG A 291 44.97 10.28 -40.16
N ASP A 292 45.70 10.32 -39.05
CA ASP A 292 47.06 10.88 -39.03
C ASP A 292 48.06 10.00 -38.27
N SER A 293 48.96 9.44 -39.09
CA SER A 293 50.37 9.11 -38.84
C SER A 293 50.78 8.20 -37.67
N CYS A 294 51.38 7.06 -38.04
CA CYS A 294 52.40 6.38 -37.26
C CYS A 294 53.50 7.37 -36.84
N ARG A 295 53.60 7.67 -35.54
CA ARG A 295 54.85 8.10 -34.92
C ARG A 295 54.89 7.68 -33.45
N PHE A 296 55.89 6.89 -33.10
CA PHE A 296 56.26 6.59 -31.72
C PHE A 296 56.52 7.87 -30.92
N PRO A 297 56.12 7.91 -29.64
CA PRO A 297 57.12 8.23 -28.63
C PRO A 297 57.05 7.31 -27.40
N GLY A 298 58.20 7.10 -26.79
CA GLY A 298 58.40 6.21 -25.66
C GLY A 298 57.91 6.75 -24.32
N SER A 299 57.89 5.81 -23.37
CA SER A 299 58.12 6.01 -21.94
C SER A 299 57.33 7.13 -21.23
N GLN A 300 56.14 6.82 -20.72
CA GLN A 300 55.82 7.00 -19.30
C GLN A 300 54.50 6.33 -18.93
N ASP A 301 54.36 6.00 -17.65
CA ASP A 301 53.20 5.42 -16.95
C ASP A 301 53.10 3.88 -16.90
N ARG A 302 54.03 3.27 -16.15
CA ARG A 302 54.06 1.84 -15.78
C ARG A 302 53.29 1.51 -14.48
N GLY A 303 52.63 2.47 -13.84
CA GLY A 303 52.03 2.27 -12.50
C GLY A 303 50.54 1.90 -12.48
N ARG A 304 49.71 2.56 -13.31
CA ARG A 304 48.23 2.40 -13.23
C ARG A 304 47.67 1.27 -14.10
N THR A 305 48.46 0.77 -15.05
CA THR A 305 48.04 -0.26 -16.02
C THR A 305 48.13 -1.69 -15.48
N GLN A 306 48.86 -1.92 -14.38
CA GLN A 306 48.98 -3.25 -13.78
C GLN A 306 47.71 -3.67 -13.02
N VAL A 307 47.01 -2.75 -12.34
CA VAL A 307 45.83 -3.10 -11.53
C VAL A 307 44.63 -3.45 -12.41
N THR A 308 44.41 -2.71 -13.50
CA THR A 308 43.35 -3.04 -14.47
C THR A 308 43.67 -4.31 -15.26
N LYS A 309 44.95 -4.59 -15.56
CA LYS A 309 45.36 -5.88 -16.16
C LYS A 309 45.25 -7.04 -15.17
N MET A 310 45.46 -6.84 -13.87
CA MET A 310 45.26 -7.87 -12.85
C MET A 310 43.77 -8.18 -12.60
N LEU A 311 42.91 -7.16 -12.56
CA LEU A 311 41.46 -7.35 -12.41
C LEU A 311 40.84 -8.02 -13.65
N CYS A 312 41.30 -7.68 -14.86
CA CYS A 312 40.87 -8.34 -16.09
C CYS A 312 41.41 -9.77 -16.18
N LYS A 313 42.64 -10.04 -15.70
CA LYS A 313 43.17 -11.41 -15.57
C LYS A 313 42.43 -12.25 -14.54
N CYS A 314 41.98 -11.69 -13.40
CA CYS A 314 41.14 -12.44 -12.45
C CYS A 314 39.77 -12.74 -13.06
N CYS A 315 39.10 -11.76 -13.65
CA CYS A 315 37.78 -11.96 -14.25
C CYS A 315 37.82 -12.98 -15.42
N TYR A 316 38.86 -12.93 -16.27
CA TYR A 316 39.05 -13.89 -17.36
C TYR A 316 39.51 -15.28 -16.87
N ARG A 317 40.21 -15.38 -15.72
CA ARG A 317 40.63 -16.66 -15.13
C ARG A 317 39.50 -17.33 -14.34
N GLU A 318 38.58 -16.57 -13.75
CA GLU A 318 37.32 -17.07 -13.18
C GLU A 318 36.40 -17.61 -14.29
N GLU A 319 36.27 -16.89 -15.41
CA GLU A 319 35.49 -17.30 -16.59
C GLU A 319 36.07 -18.58 -17.24
N ARG A 320 37.40 -18.69 -17.36
CA ARG A 320 38.04 -19.93 -17.86
C ARG A 320 37.94 -21.11 -16.89
N ARG A 321 37.94 -20.91 -15.57
CA ARG A 321 37.68 -22.00 -14.60
C ARG A 321 36.22 -22.47 -14.65
N GLY A 322 35.28 -21.58 -14.95
CA GLY A 322 33.89 -21.94 -15.22
C GLY A 322 33.70 -22.71 -16.53
N GLN A 323 34.50 -22.40 -17.56
CA GLN A 323 34.41 -23.06 -18.87
C GLN A 323 35.18 -24.38 -18.97
N THR A 324 36.30 -24.57 -18.26
CA THR A 324 36.97 -25.90 -18.19
C THR A 324 36.22 -26.93 -17.37
N LEU A 325 35.31 -26.51 -16.47
CA LEU A 325 34.40 -27.43 -15.75
C LEU A 325 33.08 -27.68 -16.50
N GLY A 326 32.80 -26.94 -17.58
CA GLY A 326 31.61 -27.13 -18.44
C GLY A 326 31.92 -27.71 -19.83
N GLY A 327 33.20 -27.92 -20.17
CA GLY A 327 33.65 -28.30 -21.51
C GLY A 327 33.77 -29.79 -21.80
N GLU A 328 33.76 -30.65 -20.79
CA GLU A 328 33.94 -32.11 -20.97
C GLU A 328 32.63 -32.91 -20.79
N ALA A 329 31.48 -32.23 -20.76
CA ALA A 329 30.15 -32.84 -20.56
C ALA A 329 29.17 -32.57 -21.73
N ARG A 330 29.67 -32.43 -22.97
CA ARG A 330 28.82 -32.35 -24.17
C ARG A 330 29.44 -33.04 -25.40
N ALA A 331 29.98 -34.24 -25.20
CA ALA A 331 30.21 -35.19 -26.28
C ALA A 331 29.60 -36.54 -25.87
N SER A 332 28.60 -36.97 -26.65
CA SER A 332 27.80 -38.20 -26.50
C SER A 332 26.57 -38.06 -25.60
N GLY A 333 25.43 -37.90 -26.24
CA GLY A 333 24.13 -37.73 -25.60
C GLY A 333 23.55 -39.04 -25.03
N THR A 334 22.40 -38.86 -24.39
CA THR A 334 21.44 -39.84 -23.85
C THR A 334 21.62 -40.27 -22.38
N TRP A 335 20.75 -39.68 -21.56
CA TRP A 335 20.13 -40.13 -20.31
C TRP A 335 20.68 -41.36 -19.56
N GLY A 336 20.97 -41.16 -18.26
CA GLY A 336 21.04 -42.23 -17.25
C GLY A 336 21.61 -41.70 -15.94
N LEU A 337 20.77 -41.36 -14.95
CA LEU A 337 20.49 -42.18 -13.76
C LEU A 337 21.72 -42.64 -12.96
N ARG A 338 21.64 -42.38 -11.63
CA ARG A 338 22.21 -43.16 -10.51
C ARG A 338 23.67 -42.82 -10.12
N VAL A 339 23.90 -42.02 -9.08
CA VAL A 339 23.97 -42.30 -7.61
C VAL A 339 25.25 -43.05 -7.20
N TRP A 340 25.78 -42.69 -6.01
CA TRP A 340 26.74 -43.38 -5.12
C TRP A 340 28.22 -43.04 -5.35
N VAL A 341 29.10 -42.92 -4.35
CA VAL A 341 29.08 -42.70 -2.88
C VAL A 341 30.57 -42.68 -2.44
N SER A 342 30.85 -42.02 -1.31
CA SER A 342 32.01 -42.17 -0.40
C SER A 342 33.45 -42.15 -0.91
N ASP A 343 34.15 -41.11 -0.43
CA ASP A 343 35.28 -41.18 0.52
C ASP A 343 35.98 -42.53 0.72
N GLY A 344 37.30 -42.50 0.52
CA GLY A 344 38.28 -43.42 1.08
C GLY A 344 39.63 -42.70 1.21
N GLY A 345 39.91 -42.20 2.42
CA GLY A 345 41.15 -41.55 2.84
C GLY A 345 41.10 -41.24 4.32
#